data_AF-A0A2G9U233-F1
#
_entry.id   AF-A0A2G9U233-F1
#
_cell.length_a   1.000
_cell.length_b   1.000
_cell.length_c   1.000
_cell.angle_alpha   90.00
_cell.angle_beta   90.00
_cell.angle_gamma   90.00
#
_symmetry.space_group_name_H-M   'P 1'
#
loop_
_entity.id
_entity.type
_entity.pdbx_description
1 polymer ?
#
loop_
_entity_poly.entity_id
_entity_poly.type
_entity_poly.pdbx_seq_one_letter_code
_entity_poly.pdbx_strand_id
1 'polypeptide(L)'
;MVTQDVKLSNVEKVVKEKRVVTMENILLKANLKLGGLNYEIEMNGVLPSSDVKPTEQNIPPGVVVDKQLTHPSFKEFYLNSHITLQGSARTPRYTVLVDDLDLSMDELEGMTYMLTYDHQIVNLPTSLPTPLYVANRYAERGRNTYAAHLICSGSSSSDSGSSIDYGRLAHRLSYNNTKLCNIRVNA
;
A
#
# COMPACT_ATOMS: atom_id res chain seq x y z
N MET A 1 7.89 7.11 2.27
CA MET A 1 7.65 8.17 3.26
C MET A 1 6.75 7.62 4.37
N VAL A 2 7.31 7.39 5.56
CA VAL A 2 6.59 6.88 6.74
C VAL A 2 5.72 8.03 7.26
N THR A 3 4.39 7.95 7.09
CA THR A 3 3.49 8.92 7.71
C THR A 3 3.31 8.50 9.17
N GLN A 4 4.11 9.10 10.05
CA GLN A 4 4.01 8.90 11.49
C GLN A 4 2.65 9.36 12.01
N ASP A 5 2.00 8.51 12.79
CA ASP A 5 0.68 8.78 13.38
C ASP A 5 0.75 9.97 14.34
N VAL A 6 -0.18 10.91 14.21
CA VAL A 6 -0.22 12.14 15.01
C VAL A 6 -1.27 11.96 16.10
N LYS A 7 -0.81 11.66 17.31
CA LYS A 7 -1.67 11.53 18.50
C LYS A 7 -2.12 12.90 19.03
N LEU A 8 -3.37 13.02 19.46
CA LEU A 8 -3.95 14.26 19.98
C LEU A 8 -3.17 14.84 21.17
N SER A 9 -2.69 13.99 22.07
CA SER A 9 -1.84 14.40 23.20
C SER A 9 -0.53 15.08 22.78
N ASN A 10 0.04 14.68 21.64
CA ASN A 10 1.22 15.34 21.07
C ASN A 10 0.86 16.69 20.45
N VAL A 11 -0.32 16.79 19.83
CA VAL A 11 -0.83 18.05 19.26
C VAL A 11 -1.06 19.08 20.36
N GLU A 12 -1.75 18.70 21.44
CA GLU A 12 -2.00 19.58 22.58
C GLU A 12 -0.72 20.09 23.21
N LYS A 13 0.30 19.22 23.34
CA LYS A 13 1.61 19.58 23.86
C LYS A 13 2.32 20.58 22.94
N VAL A 14 2.28 20.37 21.63
CA VAL A 14 2.89 21.28 20.63
C VAL A 14 2.21 22.65 20.62
N VAL A 15 0.87 22.68 20.76
CA VAL A 15 0.09 23.92 20.86
C VAL A 15 0.43 24.69 22.14
N LYS A 16 0.48 24.00 23.29
CA LYS A 16 0.89 24.61 24.58
C LYS A 16 2.32 25.14 24.56
N GLU A 17 3.23 24.43 23.90
CA GLU A 17 4.65 24.79 23.80
C GLU A 17 4.94 25.77 22.64
N LYS A 18 3.93 26.22 21.89
CA LYS A 18 4.05 27.15 20.74
C LYS A 18 5.13 26.77 19.72
N ARG A 19 5.29 25.47 19.43
CA ARG A 19 6.25 24.99 18.42
C ARG A 19 5.67 25.13 17.02
N VAL A 20 5.80 26.33 16.44
CA VAL A 20 5.12 26.77 15.22
C VAL A 20 5.37 25.86 14.00
N VAL A 21 6.62 25.45 13.76
CA VAL A 21 6.98 24.53 12.66
C VAL A 21 6.37 23.14 12.84
N THR A 22 6.28 22.66 14.07
CA THR A 22 5.64 21.36 14.37
C THR A 22 4.13 21.45 14.20
N MET A 23 3.53 22.60 14.53
CA MET A 23 2.11 22.87 14.37
C MET A 23 1.71 22.92 12.89
N GLU A 24 2.51 23.56 12.03
CA GLU A 24 2.30 23.57 10.59
C GLU A 24 2.37 22.15 10.01
N ASN A 25 3.35 21.35 10.42
CA ASN A 25 3.45 19.95 9.99
C ASN A 25 2.26 19.09 10.44
N ILE A 26 1.69 19.38 11.63
CA ILE A 26 0.48 18.71 12.12
C ILE A 26 -0.73 19.13 11.28
N LEU A 27 -0.89 20.42 10.98
CA LEU A 27 -1.96 20.94 10.12
C LEU A 27 -1.89 20.35 8.70
N LEU A 28 -0.70 20.35 8.09
CA LEU A 28 -0.47 19.73 6.79
C LEU A 28 -0.83 18.23 6.79
N LYS A 29 -0.45 17.50 7.84
CA LYS A 29 -0.80 16.08 7.99
C LYS A 29 -2.29 15.87 8.24
N ALA A 30 -2.93 16.72 9.03
CA ALA A 30 -4.37 16.67 9.28
C ALA A 30 -5.16 16.94 7.99
N ASN A 31 -4.77 17.97 7.24
CA ASN A 31 -5.36 18.29 5.94
C ASN A 31 -5.17 17.13 4.94
N LEU A 32 -3.98 16.53 4.89
CA LEU A 32 -3.74 15.34 4.05
C LEU A 32 -4.63 14.15 4.48
N LYS A 33 -4.85 13.98 5.79
CA LYS A 33 -5.65 12.90 6.38
C LYS A 33 -7.16 13.11 6.18
N LEU A 34 -7.62 14.35 6.04
CA LEU A 34 -9.01 14.73 5.79
C LEU A 34 -9.33 14.93 4.30
N GLY A 35 -8.43 14.57 3.38
CA GLY A 35 -8.70 14.60 1.94
C GLY A 35 -8.29 15.88 1.20
N GLY A 36 -7.47 16.74 1.81
CA GLY A 36 -6.88 17.92 1.18
C GLY A 36 -7.61 19.24 1.50
N LEU A 37 -7.42 20.25 0.64
CA LEU A 37 -7.85 21.65 0.85
C LEU A 37 -9.38 21.88 0.82
N ASN A 38 -10.18 20.83 0.63
CA ASN A 38 -11.63 20.93 0.40
C ASN A 38 -12.48 20.48 1.60
N TYR A 39 -11.88 20.21 2.76
CA TYR A 39 -12.64 19.85 3.97
C TYR A 39 -12.76 21.05 4.90
N GLU A 40 -13.98 21.54 5.10
CA GLU A 40 -14.30 22.47 6.17
C GLU A 40 -14.45 21.68 7.47
N ILE A 41 -13.59 21.95 8.45
CA ILE A 41 -13.65 21.28 9.75
C ILE A 41 -14.78 21.92 10.54
N GLU A 42 -16.00 21.43 10.38
CA GLU A 42 -17.10 21.76 11.30
C GLU A 42 -16.84 21.06 12.64
N MET A 43 -16.21 21.78 13.57
CA MET A 43 -16.12 21.37 14.97
C MET A 43 -17.46 21.63 15.67
N ASN A 44 -18.52 20.91 15.30
CA ASN A 44 -19.80 20.91 16.02
C ASN A 44 -19.70 20.11 17.34
N GLY A 45 -18.73 20.48 18.18
CA GLY A 45 -18.69 20.15 19.61
C GLY A 45 -18.41 18.70 20.00
N VAL A 46 -18.34 17.74 19.07
CA VAL A 46 -18.00 16.34 19.37
C VAL A 46 -16.63 16.02 18.79
N LEU A 47 -15.58 16.28 19.55
CA LEU A 47 -14.29 15.65 19.32
C LEU A 47 -14.50 14.13 19.47
N PRO A 48 -14.03 13.28 18.53
CA PRO A 48 -14.02 11.83 18.76
C PRO A 48 -13.27 11.59 20.07
N SER A 49 -13.86 10.82 20.98
CA SER A 49 -13.24 10.53 22.28
C SER A 49 -11.82 9.99 22.06
N SER A 50 -10.90 10.31 22.98
CA SER A 50 -9.50 9.87 22.91
C SER A 50 -9.31 8.35 22.82
N ASP A 51 -10.38 7.59 23.03
CA ASP A 51 -10.41 6.14 23.13
C ASP A 51 -11.00 5.44 21.88
N VAL A 52 -11.41 6.17 20.84
CA VAL A 52 -11.93 5.56 19.60
C VAL A 52 -10.80 4.82 18.89
N LYS A 53 -11.00 3.53 18.61
CA LYS A 53 -9.98 2.68 17.99
C LYS A 53 -9.74 3.11 16.53
N PRO A 54 -8.53 2.97 15.98
CA PRO A 54 -8.28 3.25 14.56
C PRO A 54 -9.21 2.51 13.61
N THR A 55 -9.67 1.31 13.98
CA THR A 55 -10.63 0.52 13.21
C THR A 55 -12.02 1.15 13.12
N GLU A 56 -12.39 2.00 14.08
CA GLU A 56 -13.66 2.72 14.14
C GLU A 56 -13.56 4.12 13.51
N GLN A 57 -12.34 4.64 13.37
CA GLN A 57 -12.07 5.94 12.74
C GLN A 57 -11.85 5.84 11.23
N ASN A 58 -11.45 4.67 10.73
CA ASN A 58 -11.15 4.46 9.32
C ASN A 58 -12.37 4.00 8.53
N ILE A 59 -12.27 4.16 7.21
CA ILE A 59 -13.24 3.62 6.25
C ILE A 59 -13.33 2.09 6.45
N PRO A 60 -14.53 1.50 6.52
CA PRO A 60 -14.68 0.06 6.67
C PRO A 60 -14.19 -0.69 5.42
N PRO A 61 -13.80 -1.98 5.55
CA PRO A 61 -13.43 -2.80 4.41
C PRO A 61 -14.63 -3.03 3.48
N GLY A 62 -14.37 -3.13 2.18
CA GLY A 62 -15.37 -3.30 1.13
C GLY A 62 -15.97 -2.00 0.60
N VAL A 63 -15.55 -0.84 1.10
CA VAL A 63 -15.99 0.46 0.55
C VAL A 63 -15.31 0.70 -0.78
N VAL A 64 -16.14 1.05 -1.77
CA VAL A 64 -15.69 1.45 -3.10
C VAL A 64 -16.14 2.87 -3.42
N VAL A 65 -15.28 3.61 -4.11
CA VAL A 65 -15.56 4.94 -4.64
C VAL A 65 -15.25 4.93 -6.13
N ASP A 66 -16.29 4.89 -6.94
CA ASP A 66 -16.28 4.84 -8.40
C ASP A 66 -16.80 6.14 -9.05
N LYS A 67 -17.45 7.01 -8.26
CA LYS A 67 -18.12 8.25 -8.72
C LYS A 67 -17.42 9.50 -8.23
N GLN A 68 -17.48 10.55 -9.06
CA GLN A 68 -17.03 11.94 -8.81
C GLN A 68 -15.53 12.18 -8.60
N LEU A 69 -14.80 11.24 -7.97
CA LEU A 69 -13.37 11.35 -7.66
C LEU A 69 -12.48 10.55 -8.62
N THR A 70 -13.07 9.88 -9.59
CA THR A 70 -12.42 8.99 -10.56
C THR A 70 -12.24 9.69 -11.90
N HIS A 71 -11.38 9.12 -12.75
CA HIS A 71 -11.15 9.65 -14.09
C HIS A 71 -12.45 9.69 -14.92
N PRO A 72 -12.79 10.81 -15.59
CA PRO A 72 -14.08 10.96 -16.27
C PRO A 72 -14.26 10.09 -17.52
N SER A 73 -13.16 9.57 -18.09
CA SER A 73 -13.18 8.79 -19.34
C SER A 73 -12.68 7.36 -19.23
N PHE A 74 -12.12 6.94 -18.08
CA PHE A 74 -11.57 5.58 -17.91
C PHE A 74 -12.33 4.88 -16.80
N LYS A 75 -12.56 3.56 -16.93
CA LYS A 75 -13.10 2.74 -15.83
C LYS A 75 -12.06 2.76 -14.71
N GLU A 76 -12.38 3.44 -13.62
CA GLU A 76 -11.49 3.66 -12.49
C GLU A 76 -12.28 3.67 -11.18
N PHE A 77 -11.69 3.11 -10.14
CA PHE A 77 -12.29 3.10 -8.81
C PHE A 77 -11.23 3.04 -7.70
N TYR A 78 -11.63 3.45 -6.50
CA TYR A 78 -10.86 3.29 -5.27
C TYR A 78 -11.53 2.23 -4.40
N LEU A 79 -10.79 1.21 -3.96
CA LEU A 79 -11.34 0.13 -3.11
C LEU A 79 -10.57 0.02 -1.80
N ASN A 80 -11.24 0.20 -0.67
CA ASN A 80 -10.65 -0.07 0.64
C ASN A 80 -11.00 -1.49 1.07
N SER A 81 -10.09 -2.43 0.86
CA SER A 81 -10.35 -3.86 1.10
C SER A 81 -10.07 -4.33 2.53
N HIS A 82 -9.33 -3.58 3.35
CA HIS A 82 -8.73 -4.09 4.57
C HIS A 82 -9.11 -3.27 5.81
N ILE A 83 -8.98 -3.91 6.97
CA ILE A 83 -9.11 -3.23 8.26
C ILE A 83 -7.79 -2.55 8.60
N THR A 84 -7.84 -1.25 8.88
CA THR A 84 -6.67 -0.49 9.31
C THR A 84 -6.51 -0.59 10.82
N LEU A 85 -5.55 -1.41 11.27
CA LEU A 85 -5.26 -1.61 12.69
C LEU A 85 -4.56 -0.40 13.34
N GLN A 86 -3.80 0.35 12.55
CA GLN A 86 -3.08 1.53 13.03
C GLN A 86 -2.94 2.57 11.93
N GLY A 87 -3.02 3.84 12.31
CA GLY A 87 -2.91 4.95 11.38
C GLY A 87 -4.15 5.11 10.52
N SER A 88 -3.95 5.50 9.25
CA SER A 88 -5.03 5.80 8.32
C SER A 88 -5.02 4.84 7.14
N ALA A 89 -6.21 4.41 6.73
CA ALA A 89 -6.41 3.53 5.60
C ALA A 89 -5.81 4.15 4.34
N ARG A 90 -4.98 3.39 3.64
CA ARG A 90 -4.50 3.76 2.31
C ARG A 90 -5.27 2.96 1.28
N THR A 91 -6.23 3.62 0.65
CA THR A 91 -7.10 3.05 -0.37
C THR A 91 -6.41 3.08 -1.73
N PRO A 92 -6.09 1.93 -2.35
CA PRO A 92 -5.53 1.90 -3.70
C PRO A 92 -6.54 2.38 -4.73
N ARG A 93 -6.01 2.98 -5.81
CA ARG A 93 -6.75 3.32 -7.03
C ARG A 93 -6.47 2.25 -8.08
N TYR A 94 -7.53 1.74 -8.70
CA TYR A 94 -7.48 0.77 -9.77
C TYR A 94 -7.98 1.43 -11.05
N THR A 95 -7.16 1.41 -12.09
CA THR A 95 -7.50 1.93 -13.42
C THR A 95 -7.50 0.76 -14.40
N VAL A 96 -8.62 0.56 -15.09
CA VAL A 96 -8.73 -0.47 -16.12
C VAL A 96 -8.12 0.09 -17.40
N LEU A 97 -7.04 -0.54 -17.85
CA LEU A 97 -6.34 -0.13 -19.07
C LEU A 97 -6.92 -0.80 -20.32
N VAL A 98 -7.29 -2.07 -20.20
CA VAL A 98 -7.83 -2.91 -21.27
C VAL A 98 -8.87 -3.84 -20.66
N ASP A 99 -10.00 -4.00 -21.34
CA ASP A 99 -11.12 -4.86 -20.93
C ASP A 99 -11.76 -5.47 -22.18
N ASP A 100 -11.27 -6.64 -22.58
CA ASP A 100 -11.75 -7.35 -23.78
C ASP A 100 -13.11 -8.03 -23.56
N LEU A 101 -13.51 -8.21 -22.30
CA LEU A 101 -14.76 -8.88 -21.91
C LEU A 101 -15.90 -7.90 -21.65
N ASP A 102 -15.61 -6.59 -21.73
CA ASP A 102 -16.50 -5.48 -21.40
C ASP A 102 -17.28 -5.69 -20.10
N LEU A 103 -16.54 -5.97 -19.03
CA LEU A 103 -17.13 -6.21 -17.72
C LEU A 103 -17.73 -4.93 -17.14
N SER A 104 -18.81 -5.08 -16.39
CA SER A 104 -19.38 -3.99 -15.63
C SER A 104 -18.43 -3.54 -14.50
N MET A 105 -18.61 -2.31 -14.03
CA MET A 105 -17.79 -1.77 -12.95
C MET A 105 -17.93 -2.61 -11.66
N ASP A 106 -19.16 -2.96 -11.30
CA ASP A 106 -19.47 -3.79 -10.13
C ASP A 106 -18.77 -5.17 -10.19
N GLU A 107 -18.67 -5.78 -11.37
CA GLU A 107 -17.96 -7.05 -11.56
C GLU A 107 -16.45 -6.89 -11.32
N LEU A 108 -15.85 -5.84 -11.88
CA LEU A 108 -14.42 -5.54 -11.71
C LEU A 108 -14.07 -5.24 -10.25
N GLU A 109 -14.90 -4.46 -9.56
CA GLU A 109 -14.77 -4.19 -8.13
C GLU A 109 -14.88 -5.47 -7.30
N GLY A 110 -15.93 -6.26 -7.54
CA GLY A 110 -16.22 -7.49 -6.81
C GLY A 110 -15.10 -8.51 -6.97
N MET A 111 -14.62 -8.74 -8.19
CA MET A 111 -13.48 -9.62 -8.45
C MET A 111 -12.21 -9.10 -7.78
N THR A 112 -11.92 -7.80 -7.87
CA THR A 112 -10.74 -7.21 -7.24
C THR A 112 -10.78 -7.39 -5.74
N TYR A 113 -11.96 -7.21 -5.12
CA TYR A 113 -12.14 -7.40 -3.70
C TYR A 113 -12.02 -8.87 -3.29
N MET A 114 -12.61 -9.80 -4.05
CA MET A 114 -12.49 -11.25 -3.83
C MET A 114 -11.02 -11.68 -3.81
N LEU A 115 -10.21 -11.21 -4.76
CA LEU A 115 -8.78 -11.54 -4.81
C LEU A 115 -7.98 -11.09 -3.59
N THR A 116 -8.50 -10.17 -2.76
CA THR A 116 -7.83 -9.76 -1.52
C THR A 116 -7.99 -10.79 -0.39
N TYR A 117 -8.95 -11.70 -0.49
CA TYR A 117 -9.16 -12.79 0.47
C TYR A 117 -8.30 -14.03 0.19
N ASP A 118 -7.74 -14.15 -1.01
CA ASP A 118 -6.93 -15.30 -1.42
C ASP A 118 -5.52 -15.36 -0.80
N HIS A 119 -5.19 -14.41 0.10
CA HIS A 119 -3.85 -14.31 0.64
C HIS A 119 -3.57 -15.42 1.65
N GLN A 120 -2.83 -16.44 1.22
CA GLN A 120 -2.62 -17.71 1.94
C GLN A 120 -1.95 -17.63 3.34
N ILE A 121 -1.49 -16.45 3.76
CA ILE A 121 -0.78 -16.26 5.04
C ILE A 121 -1.72 -15.71 6.13
N VAL A 122 -2.78 -14.98 5.77
CA VAL A 122 -3.68 -14.34 6.74
C VAL A 122 -5.14 -14.71 6.45
N ASN A 123 -5.97 -14.71 7.48
CA ASN A 123 -7.41 -15.00 7.39
C ASN A 123 -8.28 -13.74 7.26
N LEU A 124 -7.68 -12.62 6.87
CA LEU A 124 -8.30 -11.31 6.71
C LEU A 124 -7.93 -10.73 5.34
N PRO A 125 -8.79 -9.92 4.71
CA PRO A 125 -8.50 -9.35 3.40
C PRO A 125 -7.29 -8.41 3.47
N THR A 126 -6.40 -8.54 2.49
CA THR A 126 -5.22 -7.68 2.38
C THR A 126 -5.55 -6.35 1.69
N SER A 127 -4.70 -5.34 1.87
CA SER A 127 -4.89 -4.02 1.25
C SER A 127 -4.75 -4.00 -0.27
N LEU A 128 -4.16 -5.05 -0.85
CA LEU A 128 -3.97 -5.25 -2.29
C LEU A 128 -4.43 -6.66 -2.67
N PRO A 129 -4.84 -6.91 -3.93
CA PRO A 129 -5.13 -8.24 -4.44
C PRO A 129 -3.95 -9.18 -4.29
N THR A 130 -4.22 -10.44 -3.98
CA THR A 130 -3.19 -11.46 -3.73
C THR A 130 -2.17 -11.59 -4.87
N PRO A 131 -2.55 -11.60 -6.17
CA PRO A 131 -1.57 -11.66 -7.26
C PRO A 131 -0.56 -10.52 -7.22
N LEU A 132 -1.01 -9.30 -6.92
CA LEU A 132 -0.14 -8.12 -6.82
C LEU A 132 0.78 -8.22 -5.60
N TYR A 133 0.25 -8.69 -4.47
CA TYR A 133 1.04 -8.91 -3.26
C TYR A 133 2.17 -9.93 -3.49
N VAL A 134 1.85 -11.06 -4.13
CA VAL A 134 2.82 -12.13 -4.43
C VAL A 134 3.88 -11.64 -5.43
N ALA A 135 3.48 -10.94 -6.48
CA ALA A 135 4.42 -10.36 -7.45
C ALA A 135 5.43 -9.42 -6.77
N ASN A 136 4.97 -8.56 -5.86
CA ASN A 136 5.84 -7.66 -5.12
C ASN A 136 6.83 -8.44 -4.22
N ARG A 137 6.37 -9.48 -3.52
CA ARG A 137 7.24 -10.35 -2.71
C ARG A 137 8.29 -11.08 -3.54
N TYR A 138 7.94 -11.53 -4.75
CA TYR A 138 8.90 -12.16 -5.66
C TYR A 138 9.93 -11.15 -6.19
N ALA A 139 9.52 -9.93 -6.51
CA ALA A 139 10.44 -8.85 -6.90
C ALA A 139 11.40 -8.48 -5.76
N GLU A 140 10.90 -8.38 -4.52
CA GLU A 140 11.70 -8.17 -3.31
C GLU A 140 12.73 -9.28 -3.13
N ARG A 141 12.31 -10.55 -3.25
CA ARG A 141 13.20 -11.71 -3.18
C ARG A 141 14.28 -11.66 -4.27
N GLY A 142 13.90 -11.40 -5.51
CA GLY A 142 14.85 -11.30 -6.63
C GLY A 142 15.91 -10.22 -6.40
N ARG A 143 15.49 -9.06 -5.88
CA ARG A 143 16.41 -7.98 -5.48
C ARG A 143 17.37 -8.43 -4.38
N ASN A 144 16.88 -9.10 -3.34
CA ASN A 144 17.70 -9.56 -2.22
C ASN A 144 18.71 -10.62 -2.67
N THR A 145 18.31 -11.57 -3.50
CA THR A 145 19.21 -12.58 -4.08
C THR A 145 20.27 -11.94 -4.95
N TYR A 146 19.92 -10.95 -5.77
CA TYR A 146 20.88 -10.22 -6.59
C TYR A 146 21.88 -9.41 -5.74
N ALA A 147 21.40 -8.70 -4.73
CA ALA A 147 22.26 -7.95 -3.81
C ALA A 147 23.26 -8.86 -3.08
N ALA A 148 22.80 -10.01 -2.57
CA ALA A 148 23.68 -11.01 -1.96
C ALA A 148 24.72 -11.54 -2.96
N HIS A 149 24.33 -11.76 -4.21
CA HIS A 149 25.25 -12.20 -5.26
C HIS A 149 26.37 -11.17 -5.51
N LEU A 150 26.05 -9.88 -5.56
CA LEU A 150 27.05 -8.81 -5.72
C LEU A 150 28.04 -8.78 -4.55
N ILE A 151 27.54 -8.90 -3.32
CA ILE A 151 28.36 -8.95 -2.10
C ILE A 151 29.33 -10.14 -2.14
N CYS A 152 28.84 -11.35 -2.43
CA CYS A 152 29.68 -12.55 -2.49
C CYS A 152 30.69 -12.55 -3.64
N SER A 153 30.35 -11.92 -4.77
CA SER A 153 31.21 -11.90 -5.95
C SER A 153 32.32 -10.83 -5.87
N GLY A 154 32.41 -10.07 -4.76
CA GLY A 154 33.34 -8.95 -4.61
C GLY A 154 33.14 -7.85 -5.65
N SER A 155 32.01 -7.88 -6.37
CA SER A 155 31.69 -6.94 -7.44
C SER A 155 31.05 -5.71 -6.80
N SER A 156 31.87 -4.71 -6.49
CA SER A 156 31.34 -3.37 -6.27
C SER A 156 30.61 -2.95 -7.54
N SER A 157 29.51 -2.19 -7.41
CA SER A 157 28.64 -1.70 -8.48
C SER A 157 29.38 -0.76 -9.46
N SER A 158 30.36 -1.31 -10.16
CA SER A 158 31.30 -0.64 -11.03
C SER A 158 31.48 -1.52 -12.28
N ASP A 159 30.38 -1.99 -12.88
CA ASP A 159 30.46 -2.59 -14.20
C ASP A 159 29.91 -1.61 -15.24
N SER A 160 30.87 -1.05 -15.95
CA SER A 160 30.78 -0.14 -17.06
C SER A 160 30.06 -0.77 -18.25
N GLY A 161 28.86 -0.27 -18.57
CA GLY A 161 28.26 -0.35 -19.91
C GLY A 161 27.89 -1.73 -20.45
N SER A 162 28.06 -2.83 -19.70
CA SER A 162 27.64 -4.16 -20.13
C SER A 162 26.14 -4.33 -19.88
N SER A 163 25.39 -4.69 -20.93
CA SER A 163 23.95 -4.99 -20.80
C SER A 163 23.77 -6.22 -19.92
N ILE A 164 23.11 -6.06 -18.77
CA ILE A 164 22.81 -7.17 -17.87
C ILE A 164 21.84 -8.14 -18.56
N ASP A 165 22.28 -9.37 -18.78
CA ASP A 165 21.41 -10.47 -19.24
C ASP A 165 20.61 -11.03 -18.05
N TYR A 166 19.41 -10.50 -17.88
CA TYR A 166 18.49 -10.93 -16.83
C TYR A 166 18.05 -12.39 -16.97
N GLY A 167 18.00 -12.95 -18.19
CA GLY A 167 17.59 -14.33 -18.43
C GLY A 167 18.62 -15.32 -17.87
N ARG A 168 19.89 -15.10 -18.21
CA ARG A 168 21.00 -15.91 -17.69
C ARG A 168 21.17 -15.74 -16.18
N LEU A 169 21.00 -14.50 -15.69
CA LEU A 169 21.08 -14.18 -14.27
C LEU A 169 19.98 -14.89 -13.47
N ALA A 170 18.73 -14.81 -13.93
CA ALA A 170 17.60 -15.47 -13.29
C ALA A 170 17.79 -16.99 -13.24
N HIS A 171 18.22 -17.63 -14.34
CA HIS A 171 18.47 -19.06 -14.36
C HIS A 171 19.54 -19.47 -13.32
N ARG A 172 20.63 -18.70 -13.23
CA ARG A 172 21.73 -18.98 -12.30
C ARG A 172 21.38 -18.72 -10.83
N LEU A 173 20.62 -17.67 -10.54
CA LEU A 173 20.26 -17.28 -9.17
C LEU A 173 18.97 -17.96 -8.66
N SER A 174 18.19 -18.57 -9.54
CA SER A 174 16.97 -19.30 -9.16
C SER A 174 17.29 -20.57 -8.36
N TYR A 175 16.33 -21.00 -7.55
CA TYR A 175 16.39 -22.25 -6.83
C TYR A 175 15.99 -23.47 -7.69
N ASN A 176 15.56 -23.27 -8.94
CA ASN A 176 14.99 -24.31 -9.80
C ASN A 176 15.93 -25.51 -10.02
N ASN A 177 17.24 -25.27 -10.10
CA ASN A 177 18.25 -26.30 -10.30
C ASN A 177 18.93 -26.75 -8.99
N THR A 178 18.35 -26.38 -7.84
CA THR A 178 18.90 -26.72 -6.51
C THR A 178 18.03 -27.77 -5.84
N LYS A 179 18.55 -28.37 -4.76
CA LYS A 179 17.77 -29.30 -3.90
C LYS A 179 16.51 -28.66 -3.29
N LEU A 180 16.41 -27.33 -3.35
CA LEU A 180 15.28 -26.56 -2.81
C LEU A 180 14.19 -26.27 -3.85
N CYS A 181 14.30 -26.78 -5.09
CA CYS A 181 13.39 -26.45 -6.19
C CYS A 181 11.91 -26.73 -5.88
N ASN A 182 11.63 -27.81 -5.13
CA ASN A 182 10.28 -28.23 -4.78
C ASN A 182 9.90 -27.88 -3.33
N ILE A 183 10.73 -27.08 -2.64
CA ILE A 183 10.47 -26.70 -1.25
C ILE A 183 9.80 -25.33 -1.25
N ARG A 184 8.60 -25.29 -0.67
CA ARG A 184 7.92 -24.03 -0.38
C ARG A 184 8.64 -23.34 0.77
N VAL A 185 9.62 -22.50 0.42
CA VAL A 185 10.23 -21.56 1.37
C VAL A 185 9.31 -20.34 1.45
N ASN A 186 8.55 -20.25 2.54
CA ASN A 186 7.90 -19.00 2.91
C ASN A 186 9.01 -17.99 3.22
N ALA A 187 8.94 -16.82 2.59
CA ALA A 187 9.82 -15.69 2.88
C ALA A 187 9.35 -14.97 4.15
#